data_AF-A0A2U3D863-F1
#
_entry.id   AF-A0A2U3D863-F1
#
_cell.length_a   1.000
_cell.length_b   1.000
_cell.length_c   1.000
_cell.angle_alpha   90.00
_cell.angle_beta   90.00
_cell.angle_gamma   90.00
#
_symmetry.space_group_name_H-M   'P 1'
#
loop_
_entity.id
_entity.type
_entity.pdbx_description
1 polymer ?
#
loop_
_entity_poly.entity_id
_entity_poly.type
_entity_poly.pdbx_seq_one_letter_code
_entity_poly.pdbx_strand_id
1 'polypeptide(L)' 'MLCPHCGAKGHLEQTAFTPEYELFYCTVCKIEYIAYASGNGEFNEPVPLSKPKTTDAKAE' A
#
# COMPACT_ATOMS: atom_id res chain seq x y z
N MET A 1 9.93 5.26 0.42
CA MET A 1 9.49 3.95 0.94
C MET A 1 9.55 2.91 -0.18
N LEU A 2 9.79 1.63 0.13
CA LEU A 2 9.80 0.52 -0.82
C LEU A 2 8.40 -0.09 -0.90
N CYS A 3 7.88 -0.38 -2.09
CA CYS A 3 6.66 -1.18 -2.21
C CYS A 3 6.95 -2.63 -1.79
N PRO A 4 6.24 -3.21 -0.82
CA PRO A 4 6.50 -4.58 -0.36
C PRO A 4 6.18 -5.64 -1.41
N HIS A 5 5.41 -5.30 -2.45
CA HIS A 5 5.05 -6.24 -3.51
C HIS A 5 6.06 -6.25 -4.67
N CYS A 6 6.44 -5.09 -5.21
CA CYS A 6 7.38 -5.03 -6.35
C CYS A 6 8.82 -4.69 -5.96
N GLY A 7 9.10 -4.34 -4.70
CA GLY A 7 10.43 -3.93 -4.24
C GLY A 7 10.94 -2.63 -4.86
N ALA A 8 10.11 -1.91 -5.62
CA ALA A 8 10.52 -0.68 -6.30
C ALA A 8 10.56 0.51 -5.33
N LYS A 9 11.63 1.31 -5.40
CA LYS A 9 11.78 2.56 -4.64
C LYS A 9 11.14 3.72 -5.40
N GLY A 10 10.47 4.62 -4.68
CA GLY A 10 9.95 5.87 -5.26
C GLY A 10 8.57 5.78 -5.92
N HIS A 11 7.93 4.62 -5.86
CA HIS A 11 6.58 4.43 -6.41
C HIS A 11 5.50 4.19 -5.35
N LEU A 12 5.90 4.09 -4.08
CA LEU A 12 4.98 4.00 -2.95
C LEU A 12 4.84 5.41 -2.37
N GLU A 13 3.72 6.06 -2.71
CA GLU A 13 3.40 7.43 -2.32
C GLU A 13 2.42 7.41 -1.16
N GLN A 14 2.65 8.22 -0.13
CA GLN A 14 1.70 8.38 0.97
C GLN A 14 0.50 9.19 0.47
N THR A 15 -0.70 8.62 0.58
CA THR A 15 -1.95 9.26 0.12
C THR A 15 -2.77 9.83 1.26
N ALA A 16 -2.65 9.28 2.46
CA ALA A 16 -3.28 9.82 3.66
C ALA A 16 -2.45 9.50 4.91
N PHE A 17 -2.51 10.38 5.90
CA PHE A 17 -1.85 10.20 7.19
C PHE A 17 -2.81 10.62 8.30
N THR A 18 -3.02 9.74 9.27
CA THR A 18 -3.83 9.97 10.46
C THR A 18 -3.11 9.40 11.69
N PRO A 19 -3.47 9.82 12.91
CA PRO A 19 -2.89 9.24 14.13
C PRO A 19 -3.20 7.74 14.29
N GLU A 20 -4.21 7.20 13.60
CA GLU A 20 -4.64 5.80 13.70
C GLU A 20 -4.07 4.93 12.57
N TYR A 21 -3.84 5.51 11.38
CA TYR A 21 -3.35 4.79 10.21
C TYR A 21 -2.67 5.70 9.17
N GLU A 22 -1.82 5.09 8.36
CA GLU A 22 -1.15 5.69 7.21
C GLU A 22 -1.53 4.91 5.93
N LEU A 23 -1.89 5.62 4.88
CA LEU A 23 -2.23 5.05 3.58
C LEU A 23 -1.13 5.33 2.56
N PHE A 24 -0.86 4.31 1.75
CA PHE A 24 0.08 4.39 0.66
C PHE A 24 -0.53 3.85 -0.62
N TYR A 25 -0.13 4.41 -1.75
CA TYR A 25 -0.48 3.93 -3.07
C TYR A 25 0.77 3.58 -3.85
N CYS A 26 0.82 2.36 -4.39
CA CYS A 26 1.86 1.98 -5.33
C CYS A 26 1.41 2.29 -6.76
N THR A 27 2.04 3.27 -7.41
CA THR A 27 1.69 3.66 -8.79
C THR A 27 2.02 2.62 -9.85
N VAL A 28 2.94 1.71 -9.55
CA VAL A 28 3.35 0.58 -10.41
C VAL A 28 2.41 -0.61 -10.25
N CYS A 29 2.23 -1.08 -9.02
CA CYS A 29 1.36 -2.23 -8.75
C CYS A 29 -0.13 -1.86 -8.84
N LYS A 30 -0.46 -0.56 -8.77
CA LYS A 30 -1.83 -0.04 -8.63
C LYS A 30 -2.53 -0.62 -7.39
N ILE A 31 -1.77 -0.83 -6.32
CA ILE A 31 -2.23 -1.41 -5.04
C ILE A 31 -2.14 -0.34 -3.95
N GLU A 32 -3.18 -0.22 -3.16
CA GLU A 32 -3.20 0.56 -1.93
C GLU A 32 -2.73 -0.28 -0.74
N TYR A 33 -1.94 0.32 0.14
CA TYR A 33 -1.46 -0.27 1.38
C TYR A 33 -1.91 0.59 2.56
N ILE A 34 -2.17 -0.07 3.69
CA ILE A 34 -2.48 0.56 4.96
C ILE A 34 -1.49 0.09 6.02
N ALA A 35 -0.96 1.02 6.81
CA ALA A 35 -0.22 0.74 8.01
C ALA A 35 -0.98 1.31 9.21
N TYR A 36 -1.35 0.47 10.17
CA TYR A 36 -2.04 0.93 11.38
C TYR A 36 -1.03 1.33 12.45
N ALA A 37 -1.32 2.40 13.18
CA ALA A 37 -0.55 2.76 14.36
C ALA A 37 -0.71 1.67 15.44
N SER A 38 0.40 1.08 15.86
CA SER A 38 0.48 0.34 17.11
C SER A 38 0.37 1.33 18.27
N GLY A 39 -0.24 0.90 19.37
CA GLY A 39 -0.45 1.72 20.58
C GLY A 39 0.83 2.27 21.24
N ASN A 40 2.01 1.99 20.68
CA ASN A 40 3.31 2.52 21.09
C ASN A 40 3.76 3.74 20.24
N GLY A 41 2.93 4.22 19.30
CA GLY A 41 3.29 5.34 18.40
C GLY A 41 4.10 4.92 17.17
N GLU A 42 4.21 3.63 16.90
CA GLU A 42 4.89 3.07 15.73
C GLU A 42 3.87 2.52 14.74
N PHE A 43 4.06 2.70 13.44
CA PHE A 43 3.21 2.08 12.43
C PHE A 43 3.62 0.63 12.18
N ASN A 44 2.64 -0.26 12.06
CA ASN A 44 2.86 -1.64 11.64
C ASN A 44 3.32 -1.71 10.18
N GLU A 45 3.77 -2.90 9.76
CA GLU A 45 4.10 -3.14 8.36
C GLU A 45 2.88 -2.86 7.45
N PRO A 46 3.08 -2.11 6.34
CA PRO A 46 1.99 -1.76 5.44
C PRO A 46 1.45 -3.00 4.73
N VAL A 47 0.17 -3.29 4.94
CA VAL A 47 -0.54 -4.42 4.32
C VAL A 47 -1.39 -3.94 3.15
N PRO A 48 -1.51 -4.71 2.06
CA PRO A 48 -2.33 -4.33 0.92
C PRO A 48 -3.82 -4.31 1.29
N LEU A 49 -4.49 -3.16 1.07
CA LEU A 49 -5.92 -2.98 1.28
C LEU A 49 -6.76 -3.72 0.24
N SER A 50 -6.28 -3.76 -1.00
CA SER A 50 -6.91 -4.52 -2.06
C SER A 50 -6.15 -5.81 -2.31
N LYS A 51 -6.85 -6.95 -2.23
CA LYS A 51 -6.46 -8.12 -3.02
C LYS A 51 -6.35 -7.64 -4.47
N PRO A 52 -5.34 -8.05 -5.25
CA PRO A 52 -5.30 -7.68 -6.66
C PRO A 52 -6.67 -8.04 -7.25
N LYS A 53 -7.40 -7.04 -7.77
CA LYS A 53 -8.57 -7.34 -8.59
C LYS A 53 -8.01 -8.07 -9.80
N THR A 54 -8.06 -9.39 -9.77
CA THR A 54 -8.03 -10.20 -10.97
C THR A 54 -9.35 -9.92 -11.69
N THR A 55 -9.39 -8.82 -12.42
CA THR A 55 -10.45 -8.42 -13.34
C THR A 55 -9.73 -7.56 -14.36
N ASP A 56 -9.44 -7.98 -15.57
CA ASP A 56 -9.95 -9.04 -16.42
C ASP A 56 -8.77 -9.43 -17.30
N ALA A 57 -8.50 -10.73 -17.45
CA ALA A 57 -7.71 -11.19 -18.57
C ALA A 57 -8.56 -10.92 -19.82
N LYS A 58 -8.47 -9.70 -20.37
CA LYS A 58 -8.98 -9.45 -21.70
C LYS A 58 -8.02 -10.15 -22.65
N ALA A 59 -8.35 -11.41 -22.94
CA ALA A 59 -7.89 -12.09 -24.13
C ALA A 59 -8.35 -11.24 -25.32
N GLU A 60 -7.39 -10.67 -26.04
CA GLU A 60 -7.54 -10.23 -27.43
C GLU A 60 -6.44 -10.91 -28.25
#